data_AF-A0A7V7MPH3-F1
#
_entry.id   AF-A0A7V7MPH3-F1
#
_cell.length_a   1.000
_cell.length_b   1.000
_cell.length_c   1.000
_cell.angle_alpha   90.00
_cell.angle_beta   90.00
_cell.angle_gamma   90.00
#
_symmetry.space_group_name_H-M   'P 1'
#
loop_
_entity.id
_entity.type
_entity.pdbx_description
1 polymer ?
#
loop_
_entity_poly.entity_id
_entity_poly.type
_entity_poly.pdbx_seq_one_letter_code
_entity_poly.pdbx_strand_id
1 'polypeptide(L)'
;MGGSPRRSPIFREGNRLRGERSSYRQRAQPKLTLDGMNETSLDFLFEVEPPWIRAGEGECRRTKWIPSYFYSRSGFKSCVRILRGPKMRNTQSLMDEFGAAFQFFEGFGENWYALEDCLECLDEWLPADSYILIVECAEEMLCEEIPEELTLFLITMDRVGKSWSKSIEDNGRFNRKSIPFHALLHVSPQTTNGCARFTKAALKSGISVGELRDPNPPKT
;
A
#
# COMPACT_ATOMS: atom_id res chain seq x y z
N MET A 1 -22.65 59.20 -45.50
CA MET A 1 -21.67 60.18 -46.00
C MET A 1 -21.68 61.40 -45.08
N GLY A 2 -20.50 61.84 -44.60
CA GLY A 2 -20.22 63.09 -43.84
C GLY A 2 -20.71 63.11 -42.38
N GLY A 3 -19.89 63.22 -41.31
CA GLY A 3 -18.78 64.15 -41.01
C GLY A 3 -19.37 65.46 -40.44
N SER A 4 -19.10 65.99 -39.24
CA SER A 4 -17.90 66.08 -38.38
C SER A 4 -18.31 66.67 -36.98
N PRO A 5 -17.46 67.34 -36.17
CA PRO A 5 -16.49 66.79 -35.19
C PRO A 5 -16.59 67.43 -33.78
N ARG A 6 -15.98 66.84 -32.72
CA ARG A 6 -15.49 67.61 -31.54
C ARG A 6 -14.22 67.01 -30.90
N ARG A 7 -13.11 67.74 -31.13
CA ARG A 7 -11.97 68.16 -30.27
C ARG A 7 -11.22 67.16 -29.33
N SER A 8 -9.89 67.20 -29.53
CA SER A 8 -8.68 66.59 -28.92
C SER A 8 -8.40 67.00 -27.44
N PRO A 9 -7.19 66.77 -26.84
CA PRO A 9 -6.08 65.80 -27.05
C PRO A 9 -5.64 65.11 -25.71
N ILE A 10 -4.57 64.30 -25.69
CA ILE A 10 -3.46 64.31 -24.68
C ILE A 10 -2.62 63.00 -24.76
N PHE A 11 -1.35 63.23 -25.11
CA PHE A 11 -0.09 62.58 -24.74
C PHE A 11 0.21 61.06 -24.86
N ARG A 12 1.43 60.87 -25.38
CA ARG A 12 2.18 59.64 -25.65
C ARG A 12 2.87 59.06 -24.40
N GLU A 13 3.31 57.82 -24.62
CA GLU A 13 4.54 57.17 -24.13
C GLU A 13 4.49 56.44 -22.78
N GLY A 14 4.79 55.13 -22.86
CA GLY A 14 4.86 54.23 -21.72
C GLY A 14 5.22 52.80 -22.12
N ASN A 15 6.44 52.61 -22.60
CA ASN A 15 7.29 51.41 -22.47
C ASN A 15 6.77 50.01 -22.84
N ARG A 16 7.34 49.54 -23.95
CA ARG A 16 7.67 48.15 -24.27
C ARG A 16 8.49 47.54 -23.13
N LEU A 17 7.95 46.53 -22.43
CA LEU A 17 8.74 45.63 -21.58
C LEU A 17 8.56 44.19 -22.04
N ARG A 18 9.67 43.65 -22.54
CA ARG A 18 9.90 42.21 -22.75
C ARG A 18 9.79 41.52 -21.40
N GLY A 19 8.85 40.60 -21.26
CA GLY A 19 8.83 39.67 -20.13
C GLY A 19 9.94 38.64 -20.30
N GLU A 20 11.05 38.84 -19.59
CA GLU A 20 12.06 37.80 -19.33
C GLU A 20 11.39 36.65 -18.55
N ARG A 21 11.29 35.47 -19.16
CA ARG A 21 11.04 34.23 -18.41
C ARG A 21 12.34 33.82 -17.73
N SER A 22 12.63 34.48 -16.61
CA SER A 22 13.71 34.11 -15.70
C SER A 22 13.37 32.80 -14.99
N SER A 23 14.36 31.93 -14.95
CA SER A 23 14.40 30.60 -14.37
C SER A 23 13.72 30.48 -13.00
N TYR A 24 12.91 29.43 -12.85
CA TYR A 24 12.43 28.99 -11.55
C TYR A 24 13.62 28.64 -10.66
N ARG A 25 13.83 29.43 -9.60
CA ARG A 25 14.77 29.16 -8.52
C ARG A 25 14.45 27.81 -7.89
N GLN A 26 15.46 26.94 -7.82
CA GLN A 26 15.47 25.75 -6.96
C GLN A 26 15.08 26.17 -5.54
N ARG A 27 13.94 25.68 -5.03
CA ARG A 27 13.68 25.72 -3.59
C ARG A 27 14.61 24.71 -2.94
N ALA A 28 15.47 25.20 -2.06
CA ALA A 28 16.21 24.37 -1.14
C ALA A 28 15.21 23.51 -0.35
N GLN A 29 15.40 22.19 -0.40
CA GLN A 29 14.68 21.28 0.49
C GLN A 29 15.03 21.61 1.94
N PRO A 30 14.07 21.50 2.88
CA PRO A 30 14.38 21.70 4.29
C PRO A 30 15.43 20.67 4.71
N LYS A 31 16.56 21.15 5.22
CA LYS A 31 17.55 20.31 5.92
C LYS A 31 16.83 19.72 7.14
N LEU A 32 16.47 18.45 7.06
CA LEU A 32 16.04 17.68 8.23
C LEU A 32 17.20 17.68 9.24
N THR A 33 16.94 18.20 10.43
CA THR A 33 17.86 18.20 11.57
C THR A 33 17.92 16.80 12.20
N LEU A 34 19.10 16.45 12.72
CA LEU A 34 19.50 15.14 13.23
C LEU A 34 18.71 14.61 14.46
N ASP A 35 17.75 15.36 15.01
CA ASP A 35 16.99 14.98 16.21
C ASP A 35 15.65 14.24 15.92
N GLY A 36 15.39 13.87 14.66
CA GLY A 36 14.19 13.12 14.25
C GLY A 36 14.41 11.64 13.90
N MET A 37 15.63 11.12 14.05
CA MET A 37 16.01 9.78 13.56
C MET A 37 16.14 8.77 14.70
N ASN A 38 15.02 8.23 15.17
CA ASN A 38 14.96 6.98 15.94
C ASN A 38 13.75 6.11 15.52
N GLU A 39 13.28 6.24 14.27
CA GLU A 39 12.22 5.39 13.72
C GLU A 39 12.83 4.39 12.74
N THR A 40 13.16 3.20 13.25
CA THR A 40 13.52 2.03 12.46
C THR A 40 12.33 1.69 11.55
N SER A 41 12.54 1.74 10.24
CA SER A 41 11.52 2.29 9.35
C SER A 41 10.56 1.26 8.76
N LEU A 42 9.26 1.58 8.81
CA LEU A 42 8.23 0.98 7.97
C LEU A 42 8.37 1.43 6.49
N ASP A 43 9.55 1.92 6.07
CA ASP A 43 9.81 2.45 4.74
C ASP A 43 9.56 1.42 3.65
N PHE A 44 9.84 0.14 3.94
CA PHE A 44 9.61 -0.96 3.01
C PHE A 44 8.15 -1.02 2.52
N LEU A 45 7.17 -0.55 3.30
CA LEU A 45 5.75 -0.50 2.91
C LEU A 45 5.47 0.45 1.75
N PHE A 46 6.42 1.34 1.46
CA PHE A 46 6.35 2.32 0.38
C PHE A 46 7.33 2.00 -0.74
N GLU A 47 7.97 0.83 -0.68
CA GLU A 47 8.85 0.30 -1.71
C GLU A 47 8.09 -0.70 -2.59
N VAL A 48 8.47 -0.73 -3.87
CA VAL A 48 7.97 -1.69 -4.86
C VAL A 48 8.93 -2.87 -5.01
N GLU A 49 9.42 -3.37 -3.87
CA GLU A 49 10.41 -4.45 -3.79
C GLU A 49 9.96 -5.56 -2.83
N PRO A 50 10.30 -6.83 -3.12
CA PRO A 50 10.02 -7.94 -2.22
C PRO A 50 10.89 -7.89 -0.95
N PRO A 51 10.52 -8.62 0.12
CA PRO A 51 9.36 -9.52 0.22
C PRO A 51 8.05 -8.76 0.43
N TRP A 52 7.03 -9.13 -0.35
CA TRP A 52 5.67 -8.59 -0.26
C TRP A 52 4.92 -9.07 0.98
N ILE A 53 5.34 -10.21 1.53
CA ILE A 53 4.71 -10.85 2.67
C ILE A 53 5.69 -10.81 3.83
N ARG A 54 5.24 -10.34 4.98
CA ARG A 54 6.02 -10.41 6.22
C ARG A 54 5.21 -11.03 7.33
N ALA A 55 5.83 -11.91 8.11
CA ALA A 55 5.18 -12.59 9.24
C ALA A 55 5.98 -12.41 10.53
N GLY A 56 5.29 -12.26 11.65
CA GLY A 56 5.94 -12.06 12.94
C GLY A 56 5.04 -11.34 13.95
N GLU A 57 5.59 -11.08 15.14
CA GLU A 57 4.87 -10.47 16.25
C GLU A 57 4.55 -8.99 16.02
N GLY A 58 5.23 -8.34 15.05
CA GLY A 58 5.08 -6.92 14.80
C GLY A 58 5.20 -6.11 16.09
N GLU A 59 4.36 -5.09 16.25
CA GLU A 59 4.35 -4.18 17.40
C GLU A 59 3.38 -4.68 18.49
N CYS A 60 3.75 -5.77 19.15
CA CYS A 60 2.90 -6.56 20.06
C CYS A 60 2.34 -5.83 21.30
N ARG A 61 2.77 -4.58 21.58
CA ARG A 61 2.36 -3.80 22.76
C ARG A 61 1.48 -2.58 22.44
N ARG A 62 1.07 -2.37 21.18
CA ARG A 62 0.23 -1.21 20.84
C ARG A 62 -1.20 -1.38 21.35
N THR A 63 -1.55 -0.56 22.34
CA THR A 63 -2.87 -0.54 23.00
C THR A 63 -3.92 0.32 22.29
N LYS A 64 -3.51 1.18 21.34
CA LYS A 64 -4.40 1.96 20.48
C LYS A 64 -4.14 1.60 19.03
N TRP A 65 -5.17 1.11 18.35
CA TRP A 65 -5.08 0.61 16.99
C TRP A 65 -5.81 1.56 16.04
N ILE A 66 -5.04 2.39 15.32
CA ILE A 66 -5.53 3.16 14.16
C ILE A 66 -4.54 2.91 13.03
N PRO A 67 -4.57 1.74 12.38
CA PRO A 67 -3.54 1.34 11.44
C PRO A 67 -3.45 2.24 10.21
N SER A 68 -4.56 2.87 9.80
CA SER A 68 -4.50 3.91 8.76
C SER A 68 -3.62 5.10 9.15
N TYR A 69 -3.50 5.43 10.44
CA TYR A 69 -2.56 6.46 10.91
C TYR A 69 -1.13 5.93 10.89
N PHE A 70 -0.88 4.75 11.48
CA PHE A 70 0.46 4.20 11.67
C PHE A 70 1.16 3.76 10.38
N TYR A 71 0.39 3.21 9.44
CA TYR A 71 0.91 2.71 8.18
C TYR A 71 0.71 3.72 7.04
N SER A 72 0.32 4.96 7.35
CA SER A 72 0.31 6.05 6.39
C SER A 72 1.65 6.80 6.39
N ARG A 73 2.00 7.34 5.22
CA ARG A 73 3.13 8.25 5.05
C ARG A 73 2.65 9.56 4.48
N SER A 74 3.18 10.66 5.01
CA SER A 74 2.89 11.99 4.47
C SER A 74 3.21 12.04 2.98
N GLY A 75 2.27 12.54 2.17
CA GLY A 75 2.39 12.58 0.71
C GLY A 75 1.97 11.31 -0.03
N PHE A 76 1.54 10.24 0.67
CA PHE A 76 0.99 9.02 0.08
C PHE A 76 -0.47 8.83 0.51
N LYS A 77 -1.36 8.56 -0.45
CA LYS A 77 -2.72 8.10 -0.15
C LYS A 77 -2.70 6.58 0.07
N SER A 78 -2.38 6.12 1.27
CA SER A 78 -2.34 4.68 1.58
C SER A 78 -3.73 4.09 1.79
N CYS A 79 -3.99 2.94 1.19
CA CYS A 79 -5.13 2.09 1.47
C CYS A 79 -4.69 0.96 2.41
N VAL A 80 -5.10 1.07 3.68
CA VAL A 80 -4.82 0.06 4.70
C VAL A 80 -6.07 -0.76 4.97
N ARG A 81 -5.94 -2.09 5.00
CA ARG A 81 -7.02 -3.03 5.33
C ARG A 81 -6.57 -4.01 6.39
N ILE A 82 -7.44 -4.20 7.38
CA ILE A 82 -7.25 -5.14 8.48
C ILE A 82 -8.21 -6.29 8.26
N LEU A 83 -7.70 -7.51 8.33
CA LEU A 83 -8.46 -8.74 8.25
C LEU A 83 -8.24 -9.54 9.54
N ARG A 84 -9.29 -10.20 10.00
CA ARG A 84 -9.28 -10.91 11.27
C ARG A 84 -8.98 -12.38 11.01
N GLY A 85 -7.77 -12.84 11.33
CA GLY A 85 -7.37 -14.24 11.26
C GLY A 85 -8.38 -15.23 11.87
N PRO A 86 -8.96 -14.96 13.06
CA PRO A 86 -9.97 -15.85 13.67
C PRO A 86 -11.29 -15.93 12.88
N LYS A 87 -11.51 -15.03 11.92
CA LYS A 87 -12.66 -15.04 11.00
C LYS A 87 -12.32 -15.66 9.64
N MET A 88 -11.08 -16.07 9.40
CA MET A 88 -10.62 -16.65 8.14
C MET A 88 -10.09 -18.07 8.33
N ARG A 89 -10.71 -18.86 9.21
CA ARG A 89 -10.18 -20.17 9.65
C ARG A 89 -10.20 -21.24 8.56
N ASN A 90 -11.01 -21.06 7.51
CA ASN A 90 -11.07 -21.87 6.30
C ASN A 90 -11.13 -21.00 5.03
N THR A 91 -11.01 -21.60 3.85
CA THR A 91 -10.90 -20.86 2.57
C THR A 91 -12.15 -20.05 2.30
N GLN A 92 -13.35 -20.57 2.56
CA GLN A 92 -14.60 -19.81 2.37
C GLN A 92 -14.63 -18.55 3.23
N SER A 93 -14.37 -18.68 4.54
CA SER A 93 -14.40 -17.51 5.45
C SER A 93 -13.27 -16.52 5.16
N LEU A 94 -12.16 -16.98 4.56
CA LEU A 94 -11.13 -16.08 4.02
C LEU A 94 -11.70 -15.25 2.86
N MET A 95 -12.37 -15.88 1.90
CA MET A 95 -12.99 -15.16 0.77
C MET A 95 -14.00 -14.12 1.27
N ASP A 96 -14.84 -14.47 2.24
CA ASP A 96 -15.81 -13.56 2.84
C ASP A 96 -15.13 -12.33 3.49
N GLU A 97 -14.07 -12.55 4.27
CA GLU A 97 -13.35 -11.48 4.95
C GLU A 97 -12.60 -10.58 3.96
N PHE A 98 -12.02 -11.13 2.89
CA PHE A 98 -11.40 -10.34 1.82
C PHE A 98 -12.43 -9.52 1.05
N GLY A 99 -13.55 -10.14 0.66
CA GLY A 99 -14.67 -9.46 0.02
C GLY A 99 -15.19 -8.30 0.86
N ALA A 100 -15.37 -8.52 2.16
CA ALA A 100 -15.79 -7.49 3.09
C ALA A 100 -14.71 -6.40 3.28
N ALA A 101 -13.44 -6.75 3.49
CA ALA A 101 -12.39 -5.75 3.76
C ALA A 101 -12.12 -4.85 2.54
N PHE A 102 -12.06 -5.43 1.34
CA PHE A 102 -11.77 -4.70 0.11
C PHE A 102 -13.03 -4.23 -0.64
N GLN A 103 -14.21 -4.51 -0.10
CA GLN A 103 -15.50 -4.12 -0.68
C GLN A 103 -15.65 -4.63 -2.12
N PHE A 104 -15.34 -5.91 -2.33
CA PHE A 104 -15.56 -6.57 -3.63
C PHE A 104 -17.06 -6.61 -3.97
N PHE A 105 -17.37 -6.70 -5.26
CA PHE A 105 -18.74 -6.73 -5.77
C PHE A 105 -19.42 -8.08 -5.51
N GLU A 106 -20.76 -8.11 -5.57
CA GLU A 106 -21.62 -9.27 -5.25
C GLU A 106 -21.29 -10.56 -6.05
N GLY A 107 -20.56 -10.44 -7.16
CA GLY A 107 -20.14 -11.55 -8.03
C GLY A 107 -18.66 -11.93 -7.92
N PHE A 108 -17.99 -11.63 -6.81
CA PHE A 108 -16.55 -11.86 -6.55
C PHE A 108 -16.06 -13.29 -6.88
N GLY A 109 -16.93 -14.30 -6.93
CA GLY A 109 -16.59 -15.64 -7.40
C GLY A 109 -15.84 -16.54 -6.39
N GLU A 110 -15.29 -15.96 -5.32
CA GLU A 110 -14.89 -16.64 -4.07
C GLU A 110 -13.92 -17.82 -4.27
N ASN A 111 -12.90 -17.63 -5.10
CA ASN A 111 -11.83 -18.60 -5.32
C ASN A 111 -10.47 -17.88 -5.47
N TRP A 112 -9.36 -18.64 -5.39
CA TRP A 112 -8.01 -18.09 -5.42
C TRP A 112 -7.70 -17.26 -6.67
N TYR A 113 -8.22 -17.67 -7.83
CA TYR A 113 -8.03 -16.94 -9.09
C TYR A 113 -8.79 -15.60 -9.06
N ALA A 114 -10.05 -15.62 -8.62
CA ALA A 114 -10.84 -14.40 -8.52
C ALA A 114 -10.31 -13.43 -7.44
N LEU A 115 -9.74 -13.96 -6.35
CA LEU A 115 -9.04 -13.16 -5.34
C LEU A 115 -7.82 -12.46 -5.92
N GLU A 116 -7.00 -13.17 -6.70
CA GLU A 116 -5.84 -12.60 -7.40
C GLU A 116 -6.29 -11.45 -8.31
N ASP A 117 -7.24 -11.71 -9.22
CA ASP A 117 -7.76 -10.73 -10.18
C ASP A 117 -8.31 -9.47 -9.48
N CYS A 118 -9.10 -9.63 -8.42
CA CYS A 118 -9.67 -8.48 -7.71
C CYS A 118 -8.60 -7.66 -6.97
N LEU A 119 -7.58 -8.32 -6.41
CA LEU A 119 -6.50 -7.63 -5.72
C LEU A 119 -5.54 -6.92 -6.69
N GLU A 120 -5.43 -7.36 -7.94
CA GLU A 120 -4.62 -6.71 -8.97
C GLU A 120 -5.30 -5.49 -9.62
N CYS A 121 -6.61 -5.30 -9.42
CA CYS A 121 -7.41 -4.21 -9.98
C CYS A 121 -8.00 -3.27 -8.91
N LEU A 122 -7.45 -3.25 -7.70
CA LEU A 122 -7.95 -2.41 -6.58
C LEU A 122 -8.07 -0.93 -6.92
N ASP A 123 -7.28 -0.40 -7.86
CA ASP A 123 -7.30 1.01 -8.23
C ASP A 123 -8.59 1.44 -8.95
N GLU A 124 -9.40 0.49 -9.43
CA GLU A 124 -10.69 0.77 -10.04
C GLU A 124 -11.74 1.33 -9.06
N TRP A 125 -11.72 0.92 -7.78
CA TRP A 125 -12.66 1.43 -6.76
C TRP A 125 -11.99 1.87 -5.45
N LEU A 126 -10.75 1.48 -5.19
CA LEU A 126 -9.94 1.87 -4.03
C LEU A 126 -8.60 2.54 -4.43
N PRO A 127 -8.60 3.58 -5.29
CA PRO A 127 -7.37 4.18 -5.78
C PRO A 127 -6.48 4.68 -4.63
N ALA A 128 -5.24 4.22 -4.60
CA ALA A 128 -4.26 4.48 -3.55
C ALA A 128 -2.84 4.56 -4.12
N ASP A 129 -1.95 5.23 -3.39
CA ASP A 129 -0.51 5.25 -3.69
C ASP A 129 0.26 4.09 -3.04
N SER A 130 -0.39 3.34 -2.14
CA SER A 130 0.10 2.08 -1.59
C SER A 130 -1.05 1.24 -1.02
N TYR A 131 -0.92 -0.08 -1.08
CA TYR A 131 -1.85 -1.04 -0.50
C TYR A 131 -1.17 -1.83 0.61
N ILE A 132 -1.75 -1.79 1.81
CA ILE A 132 -1.19 -2.44 3.00
C ILE A 132 -2.29 -3.30 3.61
N LEU A 133 -2.12 -4.61 3.47
CA LEU A 133 -2.95 -5.64 4.07
C LEU A 133 -2.36 -6.05 5.42
N ILE A 134 -3.18 -6.10 6.45
CA ILE A 134 -2.79 -6.56 7.79
C ILE A 134 -3.72 -7.71 8.18
N VAL A 135 -3.16 -8.87 8.46
CA VAL A 135 -3.90 -10.01 9.03
C VAL A 135 -3.56 -10.10 10.52
N GLU A 136 -4.55 -9.82 11.37
CA GLU A 136 -4.42 -9.96 12.83
C GLU A 136 -4.62 -11.41 13.26
N CYS A 137 -3.89 -11.85 14.29
CA CYS A 137 -3.87 -13.24 14.76
C CYS A 137 -3.76 -14.23 13.58
N ALA A 138 -2.79 -13.98 12.70
CA ALA A 138 -2.62 -14.70 11.45
C ALA A 138 -2.40 -16.21 11.66
N GLU A 139 -1.91 -16.65 12.81
CA GLU A 139 -1.83 -18.07 13.16
C GLU A 139 -3.17 -18.81 13.10
N GLU A 140 -4.30 -18.10 13.22
CA GLU A 140 -5.65 -18.68 13.14
C GLU A 140 -6.20 -18.75 11.71
N MET A 141 -5.62 -18.03 10.75
CA MET A 141 -6.12 -18.06 9.37
C MET A 141 -5.88 -19.45 8.74
N LEU A 142 -6.83 -19.99 8.00
CA LEU A 142 -6.71 -21.29 7.32
C LEU A 142 -6.22 -22.42 8.25
N CYS A 143 -6.51 -22.35 9.56
CA CYS A 143 -6.07 -23.35 10.53
C CYS A 143 -6.93 -24.63 10.49
N GLU A 144 -8.10 -24.56 9.84
CA GLU A 144 -9.00 -25.69 9.61
C GLU A 144 -8.84 -26.29 8.20
N GLU A 145 -7.90 -25.78 7.41
CA GLU A 145 -7.61 -26.23 6.04
C GLU A 145 -6.35 -27.06 5.96
N ILE A 146 -6.19 -27.74 4.81
CA ILE A 146 -4.93 -28.40 4.47
C ILE A 146 -3.80 -27.37 4.25
N PRO A 147 -2.53 -27.71 4.55
CA PRO A 147 -1.40 -26.77 4.42
C PRO A 147 -1.21 -26.16 3.02
N GLU A 148 -1.71 -26.83 1.99
CA GLU A 148 -1.71 -26.36 0.61
C GLU A 148 -2.50 -25.07 0.43
N GLU A 149 -3.62 -24.87 1.14
CA GLU A 149 -4.42 -23.63 1.06
C GLU A 149 -3.63 -22.42 1.57
N LEU A 150 -2.87 -22.57 2.65
CA LEU A 150 -1.96 -21.52 3.11
C LEU A 150 -0.85 -21.26 2.07
N THR A 151 -0.40 -22.30 1.37
CA THR A 151 0.59 -22.15 0.30
C THR A 151 0.02 -21.35 -0.87
N LEU A 152 -1.24 -21.61 -1.25
CA LEU A 152 -1.97 -20.86 -2.27
C LEU A 152 -2.14 -19.39 -1.86
N PHE A 153 -2.51 -19.11 -0.61
CA PHE A 153 -2.56 -17.75 -0.09
C PHE A 153 -1.24 -16.99 -0.30
N LEU A 154 -0.10 -17.59 0.08
CA LEU A 154 1.21 -16.96 -0.11
C LEU A 154 1.53 -16.73 -1.59
N ILE A 155 1.20 -17.70 -2.46
CA ILE A 155 1.37 -17.57 -3.92
C ILE A 155 0.55 -16.39 -4.45
N THR A 156 -0.72 -16.29 -4.07
CA THR A 156 -1.60 -15.20 -4.49
C THR A 156 -1.06 -13.84 -4.04
N MET A 157 -0.69 -13.67 -2.77
CA MET A 157 -0.14 -12.39 -2.29
C MET A 157 1.18 -12.01 -2.97
N ASP A 158 2.06 -12.98 -3.25
CA ASP A 158 3.33 -12.74 -3.95
C ASP A 158 3.11 -12.31 -5.41
N ARG A 159 2.14 -12.92 -6.10
CA ARG A 159 1.79 -12.54 -7.47
C ARG A 159 1.18 -11.14 -7.54
N VAL A 160 0.24 -10.84 -6.64
CA VAL A 160 -0.36 -9.51 -6.51
C VAL A 160 0.73 -8.45 -6.27
N GLY A 161 1.67 -8.71 -5.34
CA GLY A 161 2.81 -7.82 -5.10
C GLY A 161 3.66 -7.58 -6.34
N LYS A 162 3.98 -8.64 -7.09
CA LYS A 162 4.72 -8.57 -8.37
C LYS A 162 3.94 -7.86 -9.48
N SER A 163 2.62 -7.92 -9.48
CA SER A 163 1.77 -7.24 -10.46
C SER A 163 1.76 -5.74 -10.19
N TRP A 164 1.60 -5.34 -8.93
CA TRP A 164 1.64 -3.93 -8.53
C TRP A 164 3.02 -3.30 -8.65
N SER A 165 4.11 -4.06 -8.52
CA SER A 165 5.47 -3.54 -8.66
C SER A 165 5.84 -3.11 -10.08
N LYS A 166 5.07 -3.53 -11.09
CA LYS A 166 5.27 -3.15 -12.49
C LYS A 166 4.40 -1.94 -12.85
N SER A 167 4.97 -1.01 -13.60
CA SER A 167 4.17 -0.01 -14.30
C SER A 167 3.41 -0.65 -15.47
N ILE A 168 2.26 -0.08 -15.80
CA ILE A 168 1.54 -0.32 -17.05
C ILE A 168 1.72 0.94 -17.89
N GLU A 169 2.38 0.77 -19.03
CA GLU A 169 2.68 1.81 -20.00
C GLU A 169 1.96 1.48 -21.31
N ASP A 170 1.79 2.48 -22.19
CA ASP A 170 1.18 2.33 -23.51
C ASP A 170 -0.24 1.72 -23.58
N ASN A 171 -0.98 1.73 -22.47
CA ASN A 171 -2.37 1.26 -22.34
C ASN A 171 -3.39 2.41 -22.16
N GLY A 172 -3.04 3.61 -22.65
CA GLY A 172 -3.93 4.78 -22.66
C GLY A 172 -4.41 5.16 -21.26
N ARG A 173 -5.74 5.16 -21.06
CA ARG A 173 -6.36 5.53 -19.76
C ARG A 173 -6.08 4.53 -18.64
N PHE A 174 -5.60 3.33 -18.97
CA PHE A 174 -5.27 2.26 -18.03
C PHE A 174 -3.78 2.25 -17.67
N ASN A 175 -3.02 3.28 -18.07
CA ASN A 175 -1.65 3.45 -17.62
C ASN A 175 -1.63 3.66 -16.10
N ARG A 176 -0.75 2.92 -15.42
CA ARG A 176 -0.50 3.09 -13.98
C ARG A 176 0.98 3.01 -13.67
N LYS A 177 1.43 3.81 -12.71
CA LYS A 177 2.75 3.65 -12.08
C LYS A 177 2.80 2.32 -11.31
N SER A 178 4.00 1.91 -10.92
CA SER A 178 4.15 0.88 -9.90
C SER A 178 3.60 1.38 -8.56
N ILE A 179 2.96 0.48 -7.81
CA ILE A 179 2.32 0.78 -6.53
C ILE A 179 2.85 -0.22 -5.49
N PRO A 180 3.31 0.21 -4.32
CA PRO A 180 3.67 -0.70 -3.23
C PRO A 180 2.45 -1.52 -2.78
N PHE A 181 2.63 -2.83 -2.66
CA PHE A 181 1.64 -3.77 -2.09
C PHE A 181 2.32 -4.67 -1.07
N HIS A 182 1.84 -4.66 0.17
CA HIS A 182 2.44 -5.45 1.25
C HIS A 182 1.37 -6.13 2.13
N ALA A 183 1.59 -7.40 2.46
CA ALA A 183 0.78 -8.20 3.37
C ALA A 183 1.54 -8.50 4.67
N LEU A 184 1.01 -8.01 5.79
CA LEU A 184 1.59 -8.14 7.12
C LEU A 184 0.79 -9.17 7.93
N LEU A 185 1.41 -10.30 8.23
CA LEU A 185 0.83 -11.40 8.99
C LEU A 185 1.26 -11.27 10.44
N HIS A 186 0.43 -10.61 11.24
CA HIS A 186 0.68 -10.41 12.66
C HIS A 186 0.33 -11.70 13.42
N VAL A 187 1.34 -12.30 14.04
CA VAL A 187 1.22 -13.50 14.85
C VAL A 187 1.23 -13.13 16.32
N SER A 188 0.34 -13.70 17.14
CA SER A 188 0.37 -13.43 18.57
C SER A 188 1.69 -13.89 19.21
N PRO A 189 2.31 -13.08 20.09
CA PRO A 189 3.49 -13.49 20.85
C PRO A 189 3.17 -14.63 21.85
N GLN A 190 1.90 -14.89 22.15
CA GLN A 190 1.51 -16.03 22.98
C GLN A 190 1.52 -17.35 22.21
N THR A 191 1.58 -17.31 20.87
CA THR A 191 1.53 -18.50 20.02
C THR A 191 2.94 -19.04 19.78
N THR A 192 3.30 -20.09 20.53
CA THR A 192 4.59 -20.79 20.33
C THR A 192 4.73 -21.27 18.89
N ASN A 193 5.82 -20.87 18.22
CA ASN A 193 6.10 -21.20 16.82
C ASN A 193 4.98 -20.77 15.85
N GLY A 194 4.19 -19.73 16.16
CA GLY A 194 3.08 -19.29 15.31
C GLY A 194 3.51 -18.92 13.88
N CYS A 195 4.75 -18.44 13.71
CA CYS A 195 5.30 -18.13 12.39
C CYS A 195 5.75 -19.37 11.58
N ALA A 196 5.99 -20.51 12.23
CA ALA A 196 6.64 -21.67 11.60
C ALA A 196 5.84 -22.23 10.43
N ARG A 197 4.51 -22.13 10.47
CA ARG A 197 3.65 -22.56 9.36
C ARG A 197 3.85 -21.72 8.10
N PHE A 198 4.06 -20.40 8.24
CA PHE A 198 4.32 -19.51 7.11
C PHE A 198 5.70 -19.78 6.52
N THR A 199 6.73 -19.96 7.37
CA THR A 199 8.07 -20.33 6.91
C THR A 199 8.06 -21.66 6.17
N LYS A 200 7.35 -22.67 6.69
CA LYS A 200 7.22 -23.99 6.04
C LYS A 200 6.50 -23.89 4.70
N ALA A 201 5.40 -23.15 4.63
CA ALA A 201 4.65 -22.94 3.39
C ALA A 201 5.49 -22.17 2.34
N ALA A 202 6.19 -21.12 2.77
CA ALA A 202 7.08 -20.32 1.93
C ALA A 202 8.23 -21.15 1.33
N LEU A 203 8.86 -22.01 2.14
CA LEU A 203 9.90 -22.94 1.68
C LEU A 203 9.36 -23.92 0.63
N LYS A 204 8.11 -24.39 0.78
CA LYS A 204 7.48 -25.32 -0.16
C LYS A 204 7.16 -24.66 -1.51
N SER A 205 6.75 -23.39 -1.51
CA SER A 205 6.40 -22.64 -2.72
C SER A 205 7.56 -21.85 -3.35
N GLY A 206 8.70 -21.74 -2.66
CA GLY A 206 9.82 -20.91 -3.10
C GLY A 206 9.56 -19.40 -2.97
N ILE A 207 8.60 -19.01 -2.12
CA ILE A 207 8.21 -17.61 -1.92
C ILE A 207 9.06 -17.00 -0.80
N SER A 208 9.40 -15.73 -0.94
CA SER A 208 10.06 -14.98 0.12
C SER A 208 9.03 -14.44 1.11
N VAL A 209 9.14 -14.87 2.37
CA VAL A 209 8.42 -14.27 3.49
C VAL A 209 9.43 -13.59 4.39
N GLY A 210 9.35 -12.27 4.49
CA GLY A 210 10.20 -11.49 5.37
C GLY A 210 9.74 -11.58 6.82
N GLU A 211 10.59 -11.10 7.70
CA GLU A 211 10.22 -11.00 9.11
C GLU A 211 9.45 -9.71 9.40
N LEU A 212 8.44 -9.78 10.26
CA LEU A 212 7.70 -8.65 10.81
C LEU A 212 8.03 -8.51 12.30
N ARG A 213 8.91 -7.58 12.65
CA ARG A 213 9.29 -7.28 14.04
C ARG A 213 8.94 -5.84 14.40
N ASP A 214 8.74 -5.60 15.70
CA ASP A 214 8.73 -4.24 16.24
C ASP A 214 10.09 -3.58 15.92
N PRO A 215 10.11 -2.46 15.17
CA PRO A 215 11.34 -1.73 14.92
C PRO A 215 11.96 -1.13 16.20
N ASN A 216 11.16 -0.90 17.23
CA ASN A 216 11.56 -0.31 18.51
C ASN A 216 11.25 -1.27 19.66
N PRO A 217 11.94 -2.42 19.75
CA PRO A 217 11.74 -3.33 20.85
C PRO A 217 12.10 -2.62 22.17
N PRO A 218 11.34 -2.85 23.25
CA PRO A 218 11.67 -2.27 24.55
C PRO A 218 13.09 -2.71 24.95
N LYS A 219 13.90 -1.74 25.40
CA LYS A 219 15.24 -2.02 25.94
C LYS A 219 15.05 -2.95 27.16
N THR A 220 15.61 -4.16 27.06
CA THR A 220 15.70 -5.13 28.15
C THR A 220 16.57 -4.63 29.28
#